data_AF-A0A2I3H4H8-F1
#
_entry.id   AF-A0A2I3H4H8-F1
#
_cell.length_a   1.000
_cell.length_b   1.000
_cell.length_c   1.000
_cell.angle_alpha   90.00
_cell.angle_beta   90.00
_cell.angle_gamma   90.00
#
_symmetry.space_group_name_H-M   'P 1'
#
loop_
_entity.id
_entity.type
_entity.pdbx_description
1 polymer ?
#
loop_
_entity_poly.entity_id
_entity_poly.type
_entity_poly.pdbx_seq_one_letter_code
_entity_poly.pdbx_strand_id
1 'polypeptide(L)'
;MATLFFNPQESAILQLFHQDGTFSPVTLALFFVLYFLLACWTYGISVPSGLFVPSLLCGAAFGRLVANVLKSYIGLGHIYSGTFALIGAAAFLGGMVRMTISLTVILIESTNEITYGLPIMVTLMVAKWTGDFFNKGIYDIHVGLRGVPLLEWETEVEMDKLRASDIMEPNLTYVYPHTRIQSLVSILRTTVHHAFPVVTENRGNEKEFMKGNQLISNNIKFKKSSILTRAGEQRKRSQSMKSYPSSELRNMCDEHIASEEPAEKEDLLQQMLERRALASRASPTPRWPRTTRGTPTSTTWT
;
A
#
# COMPACT_ATOMS: atom_id res chain seq x y z
N MET A 1 -28.40 -2.35 36.19
CA MET A 1 -27.99 -3.39 35.21
C MET A 1 -28.82 -3.31 33.94
N ALA A 2 -30.16 -3.38 34.00
CA ALA A 2 -31.03 -3.25 32.80
C ALA A 2 -30.77 -1.96 31.99
N THR A 3 -30.54 -0.84 32.68
CA THR A 3 -30.21 0.45 32.05
C THR A 3 -28.90 0.45 31.24
N LEU A 4 -27.95 -0.45 31.53
CA LEU A 4 -26.69 -0.53 30.78
C LEU A 4 -26.78 -1.48 29.58
N PHE A 5 -27.64 -2.49 29.64
CA PHE A 5 -27.80 -3.48 28.57
C PHE A 5 -28.85 -3.10 27.53
N PHE A 6 -29.96 -2.47 27.95
CA PHE A 6 -31.10 -2.20 27.08
C PHE A 6 -31.10 -0.77 26.48
N ASN A 7 -30.21 0.11 26.95
CA ASN A 7 -30.03 1.42 26.35
C ASN A 7 -29.03 1.36 25.18
N PRO A 8 -29.12 2.30 24.24
CA PRO A 8 -28.07 2.51 23.24
C PRO A 8 -26.71 2.73 23.90
N GLN A 9 -25.64 2.26 23.25
CA GLN A 9 -24.28 2.31 23.78
C GLN A 9 -23.84 3.75 24.11
N GLU A 10 -24.22 4.71 23.28
CA GLU A 10 -23.95 6.14 23.48
C GLU A 10 -24.56 6.66 24.79
N SER A 11 -25.83 6.33 25.04
CA SER A 11 -26.52 6.71 26.27
C SER A 11 -25.90 6.04 27.50
N ALA A 12 -25.47 4.78 27.37
CA ALA A 12 -24.78 4.07 28.44
C ALA A 12 -23.43 4.74 28.78
N ILE A 13 -22.64 5.14 27.78
CA ILE A 13 -21.39 5.87 27.97
C ILE A 13 -21.64 7.20 28.69
N LEU A 14 -22.64 7.97 28.23
CA LEU A 14 -22.98 9.26 28.85
C LEU A 14 -23.42 9.09 30.31
N GLN A 15 -24.20 8.06 30.63
CA GLN A 15 -24.58 7.71 32.00
C GLN A 15 -23.36 7.34 32.86
N LEU A 16 -22.38 6.64 32.29
CA LEU A 16 -21.13 6.31 32.97
C LEU A 16 -20.23 7.54 33.22
N PHE A 17 -20.30 8.57 32.38
CA PHE A 17 -19.48 9.77 32.54
C PHE A 17 -20.12 10.83 33.43
N HIS A 18 -21.44 11.03 33.34
CA HIS A 18 -22.09 12.20 33.96
C HIS A 18 -23.01 11.87 35.15
N GLN A 19 -23.44 10.61 35.32
CA GLN A 19 -24.46 10.32 36.33
C GLN A 19 -23.85 10.12 37.72
N ASP A 20 -24.24 10.92 38.71
CA ASP A 20 -23.77 10.77 40.12
C ASP A 20 -24.35 9.56 40.86
N GLY A 21 -25.25 8.81 40.22
CA GLY A 21 -25.89 7.63 40.78
C GLY A 21 -24.88 6.54 41.15
N THR A 22 -24.98 6.00 42.36
CA THR A 22 -24.16 4.91 42.86
C THR A 22 -24.52 3.61 42.14
N PHE A 23 -23.82 3.31 41.04
CA PHE A 23 -23.86 1.98 40.46
C PHE A 23 -23.26 0.98 41.46
N SER A 24 -24.00 -0.07 41.80
CA SER A 24 -23.47 -1.14 42.65
C SER A 24 -22.21 -1.74 41.99
N PRO A 25 -21.08 -1.84 42.71
CA PRO A 25 -19.82 -2.33 42.14
C PRO A 25 -19.95 -3.74 41.56
N VAL A 26 -20.79 -4.58 42.16
CA VAL A 26 -21.09 -5.93 41.67
C VAL A 26 -21.74 -5.90 40.28
N THR A 27 -22.69 -4.99 40.07
CA THR A 27 -23.38 -4.88 38.77
C THR A 27 -22.48 -4.34 37.67
N LEU A 28 -21.55 -3.44 38.01
CA LEU A 28 -20.54 -2.93 37.07
C LEU A 28 -19.52 -4.01 36.71
N ALA A 29 -19.08 -4.80 37.69
CA ALA A 29 -18.14 -5.90 37.48
C ALA A 29 -18.73 -6.93 36.51
N LEU A 30 -19.98 -7.34 36.78
CA LEU A 30 -20.68 -8.31 35.96
C LEU A 30 -20.96 -7.75 34.55
N PHE A 31 -21.32 -6.47 34.44
CA PHE A 31 -21.46 -5.80 33.14
C PHE A 31 -20.14 -5.80 32.36
N PHE A 32 -19.03 -5.40 33.00
CA PHE A 32 -17.71 -5.36 32.37
C PHE A 32 -17.30 -6.73 31.83
N VAL A 33 -17.38 -7.78 32.65
CA VAL A 33 -16.97 -9.14 32.23
C VAL A 33 -17.83 -9.66 31.08
N LEU A 34 -19.17 -9.56 31.21
CA LEU A 34 -20.07 -10.05 30.17
C LEU A 34 -19.90 -9.27 28.87
N TYR A 35 -19.83 -7.93 28.95
CA TYR A 35 -19.73 -7.07 27.77
C TYR A 35 -18.37 -7.20 27.08
N PHE A 36 -17.29 -7.37 27.84
CA PHE A 36 -15.96 -7.67 27.28
C PHE A 36 -15.94 -8.99 26.51
N LEU A 37 -16.47 -10.07 27.09
CA LEU A 37 -16.57 -11.36 26.40
C LEU A 37 -17.45 -11.28 25.14
N LEU A 38 -18.57 -10.56 25.21
CA LEU A 38 -19.43 -10.32 24.05
C LEU A 38 -18.71 -9.52 22.96
N ALA A 39 -17.96 -8.48 23.33
CA ALA A 39 -17.19 -7.67 22.39
C ALA A 39 -16.08 -8.49 21.69
N CYS A 40 -15.40 -9.36 22.43
CA CYS A 40 -14.43 -10.30 21.84
C CYS A 40 -15.09 -11.28 20.87
N TRP A 41 -16.25 -11.83 21.24
CA TRP A 41 -16.98 -12.78 20.40
C TRP A 41 -17.51 -12.12 19.11
N THR A 42 -18.13 -10.94 19.23
CA THR A 42 -18.73 -10.24 18.08
C THR A 42 -17.70 -9.73 17.09
N TYR A 43 -16.51 -9.36 17.56
CA TYR A 43 -15.43 -8.93 16.68
C TYR A 43 -14.90 -10.05 15.78
N GLY A 44 -14.96 -11.30 16.22
CA GLY A 44 -14.58 -12.46 15.41
C GLY A 44 -15.59 -12.84 14.33
N ILE A 45 -16.75 -12.19 14.26
CA ILE A 45 -17.80 -12.49 13.28
C ILE A 45 -17.52 -11.74 11.97
N SER A 46 -17.85 -12.37 10.83
CA SER A 46 -17.80 -11.75 9.50
C SER A 46 -18.92 -10.71 9.28
N VAL A 47 -18.97 -9.68 10.12
CA VAL A 47 -19.90 -8.54 10.03
C VAL A 47 -19.09 -7.24 10.10
N PRO A 48 -19.36 -6.25 9.22
CA PRO A 48 -18.70 -4.94 9.32
C PRO A 48 -19.10 -4.27 10.63
N SER A 49 -18.16 -4.20 11.57
CA SER A 49 -18.36 -3.60 12.89
C SER A 49 -17.10 -2.87 13.36
N GLY A 50 -17.29 -1.90 14.27
CA GLY A 50 -16.20 -1.14 14.87
C GLY A 50 -15.94 -1.59 16.31
N LEU A 51 -14.67 -1.61 16.70
CA LEU A 51 -14.25 -1.91 18.08
C LEU A 51 -14.18 -0.69 19.00
N PHE A 52 -14.23 0.51 18.45
CA PHE A 52 -13.98 1.73 19.21
C PHE A 52 -15.01 1.93 20.34
N VAL A 53 -16.30 1.95 20.02
CA VAL A 53 -17.37 2.20 21.00
C VAL A 53 -17.48 1.08 22.06
N PRO A 54 -17.45 -0.22 21.70
CA PRO A 54 -17.48 -1.29 22.70
C PRO A 54 -16.29 -1.25 23.68
N SER A 55 -15.10 -0.90 23.18
CA SER A 55 -13.89 -0.76 24.00
C SER A 55 -13.97 0.42 24.95
N LEU A 56 -14.50 1.55 24.46
CA LEU A 56 -14.75 2.74 25.28
C LEU A 56 -15.69 2.42 26.44
N LEU A 57 -16.80 1.73 26.15
CA LEU A 57 -17.79 1.34 27.16
C LEU A 57 -17.21 0.33 28.18
N CYS A 58 -16.43 -0.66 27.74
CA CYS A 58 -15.71 -1.58 28.63
C CYS A 58 -14.78 -0.82 29.59
N GLY A 59 -13.93 0.06 29.05
CA GLY A 59 -12.98 0.82 29.84
C GLY A 59 -13.66 1.82 30.77
N ALA A 60 -14.77 2.45 30.34
CA ALA A 60 -15.56 3.33 31.18
C ALA A 60 -16.15 2.58 32.38
N ALA A 61 -16.69 1.38 32.16
CA ALA A 61 -17.25 0.55 33.22
C ALA A 61 -16.16 0.11 34.21
N PHE A 62 -14.99 -0.26 33.70
CA PHE A 62 -13.84 -0.60 34.54
C PHE A 62 -13.34 0.60 35.34
N GLY A 63 -13.19 1.77 34.73
CA GLY A 63 -12.77 3.01 35.41
C GLY A 63 -13.75 3.41 36.52
N ARG A 64 -15.06 3.29 36.29
CA ARG A 64 -16.09 3.49 37.32
C ARG A 64 -16.01 2.47 38.44
N LEU A 65 -15.76 1.21 38.13
CA LEU A 65 -15.59 0.17 39.13
C LEU A 65 -14.40 0.51 40.05
N VAL A 66 -13.27 0.93 39.48
CA VAL A 66 -12.10 1.37 40.24
C VAL A 66 -12.44 2.57 41.12
N ALA A 67 -13.16 3.57 40.59
CA ALA A 67 -13.57 4.74 41.37
C ALA A 67 -14.44 4.37 42.58
N ASN A 68 -15.40 3.46 42.40
CA ASN A 68 -16.30 3.02 43.46
C ASN A 68 -15.56 2.21 44.54
N VAL A 69 -14.62 1.35 44.13
CA VAL A 69 -13.74 0.63 45.06
C VAL A 69 -12.91 1.64 45.85
N LEU A 70 -12.29 2.61 45.18
CA LEU A 70 -11.47 3.64 45.84
C LEU A 70 -12.29 4.47 46.85
N LYS A 71 -13.52 4.84 46.48
CA LYS A 71 -14.46 5.55 47.35
C LYS A 71 -14.85 4.73 48.58
N SER A 72 -15.08 3.42 48.41
CA SER A 72 -15.47 2.52 49.49
C SER A 72 -14.33 2.16 50.44
N TYR A 73 -13.10 1.98 49.93
CA TYR A 73 -11.95 1.54 50.73
C TYR A 73 -11.17 2.69 51.35
N ILE A 74 -11.01 3.81 50.63
CA ILE A 74 -10.17 4.94 51.06
C ILE A 74 -11.01 6.09 51.64
N GLY A 75 -12.34 6.05 51.47
CA GLY A 75 -13.24 7.07 52.02
C GLY A 75 -13.11 8.45 51.34
N LEU A 76 -12.49 8.51 50.16
CA LEU A 76 -12.33 9.74 49.38
C LEU A 76 -13.65 10.12 48.70
N GLY A 77 -14.55 10.74 49.47
CA GLY A 77 -15.88 11.17 49.01
C GLY A 77 -15.88 12.25 47.92
N HIS A 78 -14.75 12.94 47.72
CA HIS A 78 -14.60 14.04 46.76
C HIS A 78 -14.15 13.57 45.35
N ILE A 79 -14.13 12.26 45.08
CA ILE A 79 -13.74 11.75 43.76
C ILE A 79 -14.92 11.76 42.79
N TYR A 80 -14.80 12.52 41.71
CA TYR A 80 -15.74 12.48 40.61
C TYR A 80 -15.57 11.17 39.82
N SER A 81 -16.56 10.27 39.91
CA SER A 81 -16.49 8.95 39.30
C SER A 81 -16.46 8.99 37.77
N GLY A 82 -16.94 10.08 37.16
CA GLY A 82 -16.88 10.31 35.72
C GLY A 82 -15.46 10.47 35.16
N THR A 83 -14.58 11.17 35.89
CA THR A 83 -13.18 11.37 35.45
C THR A 83 -12.42 10.05 35.41
N PHE A 84 -12.64 9.19 36.40
CA PHE A 84 -12.06 7.85 36.43
C PHE A 84 -12.62 6.93 35.36
N ALA A 85 -13.91 7.07 35.02
CA ALA A 85 -14.51 6.38 33.88
C ALA A 85 -13.86 6.81 32.56
N LEU A 86 -13.66 8.11 32.36
CA LEU A 86 -12.98 8.65 31.17
C LEU A 86 -11.53 8.14 31.06
N ILE A 87 -10.77 8.18 32.16
CA ILE A 87 -9.40 7.66 32.20
C ILE A 87 -9.36 6.15 31.94
N GLY A 88 -10.30 5.38 32.51
CA GLY A 88 -10.42 3.94 32.25
C GLY A 88 -10.76 3.63 30.80
N ALA A 89 -11.66 4.41 30.19
CA ALA A 89 -11.99 4.32 28.78
C ALA A 89 -10.77 4.59 27.88
N ALA A 90 -10.02 5.64 28.20
CA ALA A 90 -8.77 5.97 27.53
C ALA A 90 -7.76 4.84 27.63
N ALA A 91 -7.46 4.36 28.86
CA ALA A 91 -6.49 3.30 29.09
C ALA A 91 -6.84 2.01 28.33
N PHE A 92 -8.12 1.63 28.30
CA PHE A 92 -8.56 0.42 27.59
C PHE A 92 -8.44 0.56 26.06
N LEU A 93 -8.85 1.71 25.52
CA LEU A 93 -8.69 2.02 24.09
C LEU A 93 -7.21 2.09 23.68
N GLY A 94 -6.37 2.76 24.47
CA GLY A 94 -4.93 2.85 24.24
C GLY A 94 -4.25 1.49 24.29
N GLY A 95 -4.64 0.61 25.22
CA GLY A 95 -4.11 -0.74 25.32
C GLY A 95 -4.52 -1.66 24.15
N MET A 96 -5.75 -1.54 23.68
CA MET A 96 -6.28 -2.36 22.56
C MET A 96 -5.76 -1.91 21.20
N VAL A 97 -5.82 -0.59 20.94
CA VAL A 97 -5.61 0.00 19.62
C VAL A 97 -4.19 0.53 19.43
N ARG A 98 -3.46 0.82 20.52
CA ARG A 98 -2.09 1.40 20.49
C ARG A 98 -1.98 2.78 19.85
N MET A 99 -3.09 3.49 19.69
CA MET A 99 -3.13 4.90 19.30
C MET A 99 -2.99 5.80 20.54
N THR A 100 -2.01 6.69 20.55
CA THR A 100 -1.75 7.60 21.69
C THR A 100 -2.19 9.03 21.40
N ILE A 101 -1.54 9.72 20.46
CA ILE A 101 -1.75 11.15 20.22
C ILE A 101 -3.17 11.41 19.69
N SER A 102 -3.57 10.73 18.60
CA SER A 102 -4.89 10.92 18.00
C SER A 102 -6.03 10.60 18.98
N LEU A 103 -5.88 9.53 19.77
CA LEU A 103 -6.87 9.15 20.76
C LEU A 103 -6.98 10.17 21.90
N THR A 104 -5.84 10.71 22.34
CA THR A 104 -5.80 11.79 23.35
C THR A 104 -6.57 13.02 22.86
N VAL A 105 -6.33 13.43 21.61
CA VAL A 105 -7.00 14.61 21.01
C VAL A 105 -8.50 14.38 20.89
N ILE A 106 -8.94 13.21 20.40
CA ILE A 106 -10.37 12.88 20.29
C ILE A 106 -11.07 12.95 21.65
N LEU A 107 -10.44 12.43 22.70
CA LEU A 107 -11.01 12.46 24.05
C LEU A 107 -11.07 13.89 24.62
N ILE A 108 -10.02 14.69 24.43
CA ILE A 108 -10.02 16.10 24.85
C ILE A 108 -11.10 16.90 24.12
N GLU A 109 -11.20 16.73 22.80
CA GLU A 109 -12.20 17.43 21.99
C GLU A 109 -13.62 17.03 22.39
N SER A 110 -13.86 15.72 22.61
CA SER A 110 -15.17 15.22 23.05
C SER A 110 -15.57 15.69 24.46
N THR A 111 -14.60 15.96 25.33
CA THR A 111 -14.84 16.43 26.70
C THR A 111 -14.84 17.95 26.80
N ASN A 112 -14.36 18.65 25.77
CA ASN A 112 -14.25 20.10 25.69
C ASN A 112 -13.49 20.73 26.88
N GLU A 113 -12.55 19.98 27.47
CA GLU A 113 -11.78 20.42 28.64
C GLU A 113 -10.32 19.96 28.51
N ILE A 114 -9.43 20.91 28.22
CA ILE A 114 -8.02 20.64 27.90
C ILE A 114 -7.24 20.22 29.14
N THR A 115 -7.69 20.59 30.34
CA THR A 115 -7.04 20.26 31.60
C THR A 115 -6.92 18.75 31.83
N TYR A 116 -7.85 17.95 31.31
CA TYR A 116 -7.79 16.48 31.37
C TYR A 116 -6.79 15.85 30.38
N GLY A 117 -6.20 16.63 29.47
CA GLY A 117 -5.31 16.12 28.44
C GLY A 117 -4.05 15.47 28.99
N LEU A 118 -3.38 16.10 29.96
CA LEU A 118 -2.15 15.58 30.57
C LEU A 118 -2.36 14.22 31.26
N PRO A 119 -3.34 14.02 32.17
CA PRO A 119 -3.57 12.71 32.78
C PRO A 119 -4.02 11.64 31.77
N ILE A 120 -4.81 12.00 30.75
CA ILE A 120 -5.21 11.07 29.68
C ILE A 120 -3.99 10.62 28.87
N MET A 121 -3.10 11.56 28.52
CA MET A 121 -1.88 11.24 27.75
C MET A 121 -0.95 10.30 28.52
N VAL A 122 -0.72 10.56 29.81
CA VAL A 122 0.13 9.69 30.65
C VAL A 122 -0.46 8.29 30.77
N THR A 123 -1.76 8.19 31.02
CA THR A 123 -2.45 6.89 31.15
C THR A 123 -2.44 6.10 29.84
N LEU A 124 -2.62 6.77 28.71
CA LEU A 124 -2.48 6.17 27.38
C LEU A 124 -1.06 5.67 27.09
N MET A 125 -0.02 6.43 27.47
CA MET A 125 1.37 5.99 27.30
C MET A 125 1.67 4.74 28.14
N VAL A 126 1.25 4.72 29.41
CA VAL A 126 1.44 3.56 30.29
C VAL A 126 0.67 2.34 29.76
N ALA A 127 -0.58 2.54 29.32
CA ALA A 127 -1.39 1.46 28.74
C ALA A 127 -0.77 0.91 27.43
N LYS A 128 -0.26 1.80 26.55
CA LYS A 128 0.43 1.40 25.33
C LYS A 128 1.68 0.58 25.66
N TRP A 129 2.58 1.08 26.50
CA TRP A 129 3.82 0.38 26.85
C TRP A 129 3.56 -0.98 27.50
N THR A 130 2.59 -1.04 28.41
CA THR A 130 2.19 -2.30 29.03
C THR A 130 1.65 -3.26 27.97
N GLY A 131 0.84 -2.77 27.02
CA GLY A 131 0.37 -3.58 25.91
C GLY A 131 1.49 -4.05 24.98
N ASP A 132 2.41 -3.16 24.61
CA ASP A 132 3.53 -3.44 23.68
C ASP A 132 4.42 -4.56 24.21
N PHE A 133 4.51 -4.70 25.54
CA PHE A 133 5.23 -5.80 26.18
C PHE A 133 4.58 -7.18 25.95
N PHE A 134 3.25 -7.26 25.81
CA PHE A 134 2.54 -8.53 25.68
C PHE A 134 2.16 -8.90 24.24
N ASN A 135 1.68 -7.94 23.45
CA ASN A 135 1.14 -8.19 22.11
C ASN A 135 1.22 -6.94 21.23
N LYS A 136 1.07 -7.06 19.89
CA LYS A 136 0.84 -5.93 18.98
C LYS A 136 -0.60 -5.39 19.09
N GLY A 137 -0.88 -4.22 18.52
CA GLY A 137 -2.23 -3.67 18.47
C GLY A 137 -3.21 -4.56 17.68
N ILE A 138 -4.50 -4.51 18.03
CA ILE A 138 -5.52 -5.36 17.40
C ILE A 138 -5.55 -5.21 15.87
N TYR A 139 -5.37 -3.98 15.37
CA TYR A 139 -5.38 -3.67 13.95
C TYR A 139 -4.15 -4.22 13.23
N ASP A 140 -2.97 -4.10 13.82
CA ASP A 140 -1.72 -4.63 13.25
C ASP A 140 -1.77 -6.15 13.14
N ILE A 141 -2.33 -6.82 14.17
CA ILE A 141 -2.55 -8.28 14.15
C ILE A 141 -3.46 -8.67 12.98
N HIS A 142 -4.55 -7.93 12.75
CA HIS A 142 -5.47 -8.23 11.63
C HIS A 142 -4.84 -8.01 10.26
N VAL A 143 -3.99 -7.00 10.13
CA VAL A 143 -3.22 -6.77 8.89
C VAL A 143 -2.27 -7.95 8.64
N GLY A 144 -1.56 -8.40 9.67
CA GLY A 144 -0.68 -9.57 9.61
C GLY A 144 -1.44 -10.85 9.22
N LEU A 145 -2.61 -11.10 9.83
CA LEU A 145 -3.45 -12.25 9.52
C LEU A 145 -4.00 -12.24 8.09
N ARG A 146 -4.24 -11.05 7.52
CA ARG A 146 -4.67 -10.92 6.12
C ARG A 146 -3.52 -11.07 5.12
N GLY A 147 -2.26 -11.13 5.59
CA GLY A 147 -1.09 -11.24 4.72
C GLY A 147 -0.89 -10.04 3.80
N VAL A 148 -1.39 -8.86 4.18
CA VAL A 148 -1.20 -7.63 3.39
C VAL A 148 0.21 -7.11 3.65
N PRO A 149 1.03 -6.85 2.61
CA PRO A 149 2.37 -6.31 2.79
C PRO A 149 2.27 -4.83 3.21
N LEU A 150 2.23 -4.58 4.52
CA LEU A 150 2.28 -3.25 5.11
C LEU A 150 3.72 -2.94 5.54
N LEU A 151 4.23 -1.78 5.13
CA LEU A 151 5.54 -1.30 5.56
C LEU A 151 5.40 -0.55 6.89
N GLU A 152 6.11 -1.01 7.92
CA GLU A 152 6.15 -0.33 9.23
C GLU A 152 6.94 1.00 9.12
N TRP A 153 6.68 1.94 10.04
CA TRP A 153 7.31 3.27 10.04
C TRP A 153 8.81 3.21 10.37
N GLU A 154 9.18 2.28 11.23
CA GLU A 154 10.55 1.99 11.62
C GLU A 154 10.92 0.59 11.16
N THR A 155 12.17 0.41 10.72
CA THR A 155 12.72 -0.90 10.41
C THR A 155 13.13 -1.60 11.70
N GLU A 156 13.02 -2.92 11.71
CA GLU A 156 13.55 -3.72 12.81
C GLU A 156 15.07 -3.56 12.89
N VAL A 157 15.61 -3.47 14.11
CA VAL A 157 17.04 -3.18 14.36
C VAL A 157 17.97 -4.21 13.70
N GLU A 158 17.48 -5.42 13.46
CA GLU A 158 18.22 -6.47 12.75
C GLU A 158 18.41 -6.16 11.26
N MET A 159 17.46 -5.43 10.66
CA MET A 159 17.48 -5.07 9.23
C MET A 159 18.48 -3.95 8.92
N ASP A 160 18.95 -3.20 9.92
CA ASP A 160 19.93 -2.11 9.74
C ASP A 160 21.26 -2.60 9.14
N LYS A 161 21.57 -3.89 9.28
CA LYS A 161 22.79 -4.51 8.75
C LYS A 161 22.65 -5.00 7.31
N LEU A 162 21.41 -5.11 6.80
CA LEU A 162 21.13 -5.61 5.45
C LEU A 162 21.44 -4.54 4.42
N ARG A 163 22.10 -4.94 3.32
CA ARG A 163 22.36 -4.05 2.20
C ARG A 163 21.25 -4.21 1.16
N ALA A 164 21.00 -3.17 0.37
CA ALA A 164 20.08 -3.25 -0.75
C ALA A 164 20.41 -4.40 -1.72
N SER A 165 21.70 -4.75 -1.86
CA SER A 165 22.17 -5.89 -2.65
C SER A 165 21.66 -7.24 -2.16
N ASP A 166 21.34 -7.36 -0.87
CA ASP A 166 20.94 -8.61 -0.24
C ASP A 166 19.43 -8.86 -0.36
N ILE A 167 18.66 -7.78 -0.58
CA ILE A 167 17.19 -7.80 -0.67
C ILE A 167 16.70 -7.66 -2.12
N MET A 168 17.46 -6.99 -2.99
CA MET A 168 17.06 -6.77 -4.38
C MET A 168 16.97 -8.07 -5.18
N GLU A 169 15.99 -8.14 -6.09
CA GLU A 169 15.91 -9.23 -7.07
C GLU A 169 16.99 -9.01 -8.16
N PRO A 170 17.97 -9.92 -8.32
CA PRO A 170 19.07 -9.74 -9.27
C PRO A 170 18.63 -9.95 -10.74
N ASN A 171 17.57 -10.73 -10.97
CA ASN A 171 17.11 -11.11 -12.30
C ASN A 171 15.96 -10.21 -12.77
N LEU A 172 16.26 -8.94 -13.03
CA LEU A 172 15.26 -7.94 -13.43
C LEU A 172 14.97 -7.97 -14.93
N THR A 173 13.68 -7.90 -15.30
CA THR A 173 13.27 -7.68 -16.70
C THR A 173 13.32 -6.20 -17.03
N TYR A 174 14.14 -5.81 -18.00
CA TYR A 174 14.30 -4.42 -18.44
C TYR A 174 13.92 -4.23 -19.91
N VAL A 175 13.70 -2.98 -20.30
CA VAL A 175 13.33 -2.56 -21.66
C VAL A 175 14.36 -1.57 -22.19
N TYR A 176 14.65 -1.57 -23.49
CA TYR A 176 15.50 -0.56 -24.12
C TYR A 176 14.67 0.61 -24.65
N PRO A 177 15.22 1.83 -24.79
CA PRO A 177 14.48 2.96 -25.37
C PRO A 177 13.92 2.67 -26.78
N HIS A 178 14.61 1.83 -27.55
CA HIS A 178 14.22 1.42 -28.89
C HIS A 178 13.95 -0.08 -28.94
N THR A 179 12.73 -0.49 -28.55
CA THR A 179 12.26 -1.88 -28.62
C THR A 179 11.11 -2.06 -29.61
N ARG A 180 11.05 -3.23 -30.25
CA ARG A 180 9.91 -3.62 -31.09
C ARG A 180 8.66 -3.82 -30.22
N ILE A 181 7.52 -3.36 -30.72
CA ILE A 181 6.22 -3.47 -30.03
C ILE A 181 5.88 -4.93 -29.69
N GLN A 182 6.16 -5.86 -30.60
CA GLN A 182 5.93 -7.29 -30.36
C GLN A 182 6.66 -7.82 -29.11
N SER A 183 7.91 -7.39 -28.88
CA SER A 183 8.67 -7.79 -27.69
C SER A 183 8.07 -7.19 -26.42
N LEU A 184 7.58 -5.95 -26.48
CA LEU A 184 6.94 -5.29 -25.36
C LEU A 184 5.62 -5.98 -24.99
N VAL A 185 4.78 -6.30 -25.99
CA VAL A 185 3.55 -7.08 -25.79
C VAL A 185 3.85 -8.47 -25.22
N SER A 186 4.93 -9.12 -25.65
CA SER A 186 5.33 -10.41 -25.07
C SER A 186 5.69 -10.27 -23.59
N ILE A 187 6.49 -9.26 -23.22
CA ILE A 187 6.89 -9.02 -21.82
C ILE A 187 5.66 -8.75 -20.95
N LEU A 188 4.73 -7.90 -21.41
CA LEU A 188 3.50 -7.59 -20.69
C LEU A 188 2.55 -8.80 -20.54
N ARG A 189 2.59 -9.77 -21.47
CA ARG A 189 1.78 -10.99 -21.37
C ARG A 189 2.43 -12.08 -20.51
N THR A 190 3.77 -12.11 -20.43
CA THR A 190 4.51 -13.15 -19.71
C THR A 190 4.85 -12.78 -18.28
N THR A 191 4.89 -11.48 -17.94
CA THR A 191 5.28 -10.99 -16.62
C THR A 191 4.12 -10.33 -15.89
N VAL A 192 4.14 -10.40 -14.55
CA VAL A 192 3.14 -9.80 -13.65
C VAL A 192 3.59 -8.42 -13.14
N HIS A 193 4.76 -7.93 -13.57
CA HIS A 193 5.31 -6.67 -13.11
C HIS A 193 4.55 -5.48 -13.72
N HIS A 194 4.29 -4.47 -12.89
CA HIS A 194 3.61 -3.24 -13.31
C HIS A 194 4.56 -2.15 -13.81
N ALA A 195 5.86 -2.30 -13.56
CA ALA A 195 6.88 -1.33 -13.96
C ALA A 195 8.12 -2.04 -14.49
N PHE A 196 8.73 -1.47 -15.53
CA PHE A 196 9.94 -1.99 -16.15
C PHE A 196 10.97 -0.86 -16.28
N PRO A 197 12.20 -1.03 -15.75
CA PRO A 197 13.24 -0.03 -15.93
C PRO A 197 13.68 0.04 -17.39
N VAL A 198 13.93 1.25 -17.85
CA VAL A 198 14.47 1.50 -19.19
C VAL A 198 15.99 1.63 -19.10
N VAL A 199 16.72 0.72 -19.75
CA VAL A 199 18.19 0.65 -19.69
C VAL A 199 18.77 1.09 -21.04
N THR A 200 19.75 2.00 -21.00
CA THR A 200 20.53 2.41 -22.17
C THR A 200 21.88 1.68 -22.19
N GLU A 201 22.33 1.23 -23.36
CA GLU A 201 23.73 0.79 -23.52
C GLU A 201 24.63 2.03 -23.51
N ASN A 202 25.17 2.38 -22.34
CA ASN A 202 26.07 3.52 -22.24
C ASN A 202 27.54 3.07 -22.28
N ARG A 203 28.03 2.73 -23.49
CA ARG A 203 29.44 2.36 -23.73
C ARG A 203 30.44 3.47 -23.35
N GLY A 204 30.00 4.73 -23.26
CA GLY A 204 30.84 5.87 -22.88
C GLY A 204 31.10 5.93 -21.37
N ASN A 205 30.02 5.83 -20.57
CA ASN A 205 30.11 5.93 -19.11
C ASN A 205 30.78 4.73 -18.46
N GLU A 206 30.80 3.55 -19.09
CA GLU A 206 31.56 2.39 -18.60
C GLU A 206 33.07 2.68 -18.50
N LYS A 207 33.61 3.49 -19.41
CA LYS A 207 35.05 3.84 -19.40
C LYS A 207 35.40 4.90 -18.36
N GLU A 208 34.49 5.83 -18.07
CA GLU A 208 34.66 6.84 -17.02
C GLU A 208 34.47 6.25 -15.62
N PHE A 209 33.46 5.41 -15.43
CA PHE A 209 33.21 4.73 -14.15
C PHE A 209 34.35 3.77 -13.77
N MET A 210 35.05 3.20 -14.76
CA MET A 210 36.24 2.37 -14.56
C MET A 210 37.54 3.14 -14.32
N LYS A 211 37.58 4.46 -14.51
CA LYS A 211 38.76 5.30 -14.19
C LYS A 211 38.80 5.75 -12.74
N GLY A 212 37.68 5.67 -12.01
CA GLY A 212 37.62 5.94 -10.58
C GLY A 212 38.09 4.73 -9.77
N ASN A 213 39.37 4.69 -9.42
CA ASN A 213 40.04 3.62 -8.65
C ASN A 213 39.52 3.38 -7.20
N GLN A 214 38.33 3.83 -6.82
CA GLN A 214 37.86 3.76 -5.43
C GLN A 214 36.63 2.89 -5.16
N LEU A 215 35.91 2.38 -6.17
CA LEU A 215 34.66 1.62 -5.91
C LEU A 215 34.60 0.22 -6.54
N ILE A 216 35.72 -0.30 -7.04
CA ILE A 216 35.74 -1.54 -7.82
C ILE A 216 36.52 -2.67 -7.13
N SER A 217 36.29 -2.91 -5.84
CA SER A 217 36.79 -4.15 -5.19
C SER A 217 35.71 -5.21 -5.03
N ASN A 218 34.42 -4.84 -4.87
CA ASN A 218 33.38 -5.84 -4.58
C ASN A 218 32.38 -6.11 -5.72
N ASN A 219 32.26 -5.22 -6.72
CA ASN A 219 31.35 -5.44 -7.86
C ASN A 219 31.96 -6.25 -9.03
N ILE A 220 33.29 -6.47 -9.07
CA ILE A 220 33.89 -7.33 -10.12
C ILE A 220 33.54 -8.80 -9.90
N LYS A 221 33.28 -9.22 -8.66
CA LYS A 221 32.94 -10.62 -8.37
C LYS A 221 31.61 -11.04 -9.02
N PHE A 222 30.69 -10.10 -9.22
CA PHE A 222 29.44 -10.32 -9.97
C PHE A 222 29.59 -10.16 -11.49
N LYS A 223 30.62 -9.46 -11.97
CA LYS A 223 30.80 -9.16 -13.41
C LYS A 223 31.15 -10.39 -14.26
N LYS A 224 31.54 -11.52 -13.66
CA LYS A 224 31.85 -12.76 -14.40
C LYS A 224 30.64 -13.63 -14.73
N SER A 225 29.45 -13.39 -14.17
CA SER A 225 28.33 -14.36 -14.32
C SER A 225 27.36 -14.08 -15.46
N SER A 226 27.20 -12.85 -15.97
CA SER A 226 26.21 -12.62 -17.04
C SER A 226 26.36 -11.26 -17.71
N ILE A 227 27.42 -11.05 -18.50
CA ILE A 227 27.37 -10.04 -19.55
C ILE A 227 26.52 -10.64 -20.68
N LEU A 228 25.20 -10.56 -20.55
CA LEU A 228 24.28 -10.98 -21.60
C LEU A 228 24.28 -9.88 -22.67
N THR A 229 25.14 -10.02 -23.67
CA THR A 229 25.17 -9.10 -24.81
C THR A 229 23.80 -9.08 -25.50
N ARG A 230 23.34 -7.92 -25.97
CA ARG A 230 22.09 -7.78 -26.75
C ARG A 230 21.93 -8.84 -27.86
N ALA A 231 23.02 -9.21 -28.51
CA ALA A 231 23.06 -10.30 -29.50
C ALA A 231 22.81 -11.69 -28.89
N GLY A 232 23.38 -11.97 -27.71
CA GLY A 232 23.16 -13.22 -26.97
C GLY A 232 21.74 -13.33 -26.42
N GLU A 233 21.16 -12.22 -25.98
CA GLU A 233 19.77 -12.16 -25.52
C GLU A 233 18.77 -12.27 -26.68
N GLN A 234 19.02 -11.59 -27.82
CA GLN A 234 18.23 -11.78 -29.04
C GLN A 234 18.29 -13.22 -29.55
N ARG A 235 19.43 -13.91 -29.41
CA ARG A 235 19.59 -15.33 -29.79
C ARG A 235 18.83 -16.28 -28.86
N LYS A 236 18.81 -16.01 -27.54
CA LYS A 236 17.97 -16.76 -26.59
C LYS A 236 16.48 -16.53 -26.84
N ARG A 237 16.07 -15.28 -27.09
CA ARG A 237 14.67 -14.93 -27.41
C ARG A 237 14.21 -15.51 -28.75
N SER A 238 15.09 -15.58 -29.76
CA SER A 238 14.75 -16.20 -31.05
C SER A 238 14.64 -17.73 -30.96
N GLN A 239 15.42 -18.37 -30.09
CA GLN A 239 15.28 -19.80 -29.80
C GLN A 239 13.99 -20.10 -29.03
N SER A 240 13.62 -19.29 -28.04
CA SER A 240 12.34 -19.43 -27.32
C SER A 240 11.12 -19.12 -28.20
N MET A 241 11.25 -18.25 -29.21
CA MET A 241 10.16 -17.99 -30.17
C MET A 241 9.85 -19.18 -31.10
N LYS A 242 10.78 -20.11 -31.30
CA LYS A 242 10.56 -21.32 -32.11
C LYS A 242 9.80 -22.42 -31.37
N SER A 243 9.61 -22.29 -30.06
CA SER A 243 8.90 -23.30 -29.24
C SER A 243 7.43 -22.97 -29.00
N TYR A 244 6.88 -21.95 -29.65
CA TYR A 244 5.45 -21.62 -29.54
C TYR A 244 4.63 -22.43 -30.54
N PRO A 245 3.47 -23.01 -30.16
CA PRO A 245 2.61 -23.76 -31.09
C PRO A 245 2.16 -22.94 -32.31
N SER A 246 2.07 -21.62 -32.18
CA SER A 246 1.76 -20.71 -33.30
C SER A 246 2.91 -20.50 -34.29
N SER A 247 4.14 -20.87 -33.92
CA SER A 247 5.29 -20.84 -34.82
C SER A 247 5.38 -22.08 -35.72
N GLU A 248 4.83 -23.23 -35.29
CA GLU A 248 4.68 -24.41 -36.16
C GLU A 248 3.62 -24.18 -37.24
N LEU A 249 2.49 -23.55 -36.89
CA LEU A 249 1.47 -23.13 -37.86
C LEU A 249 2.01 -22.18 -38.93
N ARG A 250 2.95 -21.31 -38.56
CA ARG A 250 3.60 -20.38 -39.50
C ARG A 250 4.64 -21.07 -40.37
N ASN A 251 5.39 -22.05 -39.84
CA ASN A 251 6.30 -22.87 -40.63
C ASN A 251 5.56 -23.77 -41.63
N MET A 252 4.37 -24.31 -41.27
CA MET A 252 3.53 -25.07 -42.19
C MET A 252 2.95 -24.19 -43.32
N CYS A 253 2.61 -22.93 -43.04
CA CYS A 253 2.20 -21.99 -44.08
C CYS A 253 3.36 -21.58 -45.00
N ASP A 254 4.58 -21.43 -44.47
CA ASP A 254 5.76 -21.07 -45.25
C ASP A 254 6.25 -22.23 -46.14
N GLU A 255 6.12 -23.51 -45.72
CA GLU A 255 6.39 -24.67 -46.59
C GLU A 255 5.45 -24.73 -47.81
N HIS A 256 4.19 -24.35 -47.64
CA HIS A 256 3.23 -24.29 -48.75
C HIS A 256 3.47 -23.12 -49.72
N ILE A 257 4.19 -22.07 -49.31
CA ILE A 257 4.50 -20.91 -50.15
C ILE A 257 5.81 -21.13 -50.94
N ALA A 258 6.66 -22.06 -50.52
CA ALA A 258 7.95 -22.33 -51.15
C ALA A 258 7.86 -23.13 -52.48
N SER A 259 6.68 -23.64 -52.86
CA SER A 259 6.50 -24.44 -54.08
C SER A 259 6.04 -23.67 -55.33
N GLU A 260 5.90 -22.35 -55.28
CA GLU A 260 5.60 -21.52 -56.47
C GLU A 260 6.86 -20.79 -56.97
N GLU A 261 7.22 -21.04 -58.24
CA GLU A 261 8.44 -20.58 -58.89
C GLU A 261 8.62 -19.05 -58.92
N PRO A 262 9.87 -18.55 -58.89
CA PRO A 262 10.19 -17.12 -58.69
C PRO A 262 10.04 -16.22 -59.94
N ALA A 263 9.72 -16.76 -61.12
CA ALA A 263 9.80 -16.02 -62.38
C ALA A 263 8.67 -14.99 -62.60
N GLU A 264 7.46 -15.20 -62.06
CA GLU A 264 6.32 -14.29 -62.31
C GLU A 264 6.31 -13.01 -61.44
N LYS A 265 7.08 -12.97 -60.33
CA LYS A 265 7.02 -11.84 -59.38
C LYS A 265 7.84 -10.62 -59.80
N GLU A 266 8.89 -10.81 -60.60
CA GLU A 266 9.74 -9.71 -61.05
C GLU A 266 9.04 -8.83 -62.10
N ASP A 267 8.29 -9.44 -63.04
CA ASP A 267 7.55 -8.72 -64.09
C ASP A 267 6.40 -7.86 -63.52
N LEU A 268 5.70 -8.36 -62.49
CA LEU A 268 4.62 -7.61 -61.82
C LEU A 268 5.14 -6.41 -61.02
N LEU A 269 6.32 -6.51 -60.41
CA LEU A 269 6.96 -5.40 -59.68
C LEU A 269 7.42 -4.30 -60.64
N GLN A 270 7.98 -4.70 -61.79
CA GLN A 270 8.36 -3.78 -62.87
C GLN A 270 7.14 -3.02 -63.41
N GLN A 271 6.03 -3.72 -63.62
CA GLN A 271 4.77 -3.17 -64.14
C GLN A 271 4.07 -2.23 -63.13
N MET A 272 4.24 -2.46 -61.83
CA MET A 272 3.71 -1.58 -60.78
C MET A 272 4.53 -0.29 -60.60
N LEU A 273 5.84 -0.33 -60.84
CA LEU A 273 6.72 0.85 -60.74
C LEU A 273 6.46 1.86 -61.88
N GLU A 274 6.20 1.39 -63.10
CA GLU A 274 5.84 2.27 -64.24
C GLU A 274 4.50 3.00 -64.02
N ARG A 275 3.49 2.32 -63.47
CA ARG A 275 2.18 2.94 -63.18
C ARG A 275 2.27 4.07 -62.15
N ARG A 276 3.22 3.98 -61.21
CA ARG A 276 3.42 4.99 -60.16
C ARG A 276 4.14 6.24 -60.67
N ALA A 277 5.06 6.08 -61.63
CA ALA A 277 5.74 7.21 -62.26
C ALA A 277 4.76 8.07 -63.09
N LEU A 278 3.82 7.45 -63.80
CA LEU A 278 2.84 8.14 -64.64
C LEU A 278 1.82 8.95 -63.82
N ALA A 279 1.47 8.48 -62.61
CA ALA A 279 0.54 9.16 -61.71
C ALA A 279 1.11 10.46 -61.08
N SER A 280 2.44 10.57 -60.92
CA SER A 280 3.08 11.78 -60.36
C SER A 280 3.16 12.98 -61.31
N ARG A 281 2.87 12.79 -62.61
CA ARG A 281 3.01 13.83 -63.64
C ARG A 281 1.71 14.58 -63.95
N ALA A 282 0.58 14.13 -63.39
CA ALA A 282 -0.75 14.68 -63.65
C ALA A 282 -1.46 15.09 -62.34
N SER A 283 -1.06 16.20 -61.72
CA SER A 283 -1.90 16.89 -60.74
C SER A 283 -1.64 18.41 -60.78
N PRO A 284 -2.66 19.25 -61.05
CA PRO A 284 -2.51 20.70 -60.96
C PRO A 284 -2.60 21.17 -59.50
N THR A 285 -1.74 22.12 -59.12
CA THR A 285 -1.63 22.69 -57.77
C THR A 285 -2.80 23.62 -57.43
N PRO A 286 -3.46 23.51 -56.25
CA PRO A 286 -4.33 24.55 -55.73
C PRO A 286 -3.55 25.56 -54.86
N ARG A 287 -3.80 26.84 -55.10
CA ARG A 287 -3.26 28.00 -54.37
C ARG A 287 -4.26 28.40 -53.27
N TRP A 288 -3.84 28.44 -52.00
CA TRP A 288 -4.67 28.92 -50.86
C TRP A 288 -4.32 30.38 -50.48
N PRO A 289 -5.28 31.22 -50.06
CA PRO A 289 -5.02 32.59 -49.64
C PRO A 289 -4.58 32.70 -48.16
N ARG A 290 -3.73 33.69 -47.86
CA ARG A 290 -3.27 34.06 -46.51
C ARG A 290 -4.32 34.92 -45.80
N THR A 291 -4.64 34.59 -44.56
CA THR A 291 -5.36 35.48 -43.63
C THR A 291 -4.54 35.73 -42.36
N THR A 292 -4.74 36.92 -41.81
CA THR A 292 -3.83 37.69 -40.95
C THR A 292 -3.85 37.34 -39.46
N ARG A 293 -2.74 37.71 -38.81
CA ARG A 293 -2.41 37.62 -37.38
C ARG A 293 -3.37 38.45 -36.50
N GLY A 294 -3.74 37.92 -35.33
CA GLY A 294 -4.38 38.67 -34.24
C GLY A 294 -4.29 37.91 -32.90
N THR A 295 -3.46 38.42 -31.99
CA THR A 295 -3.51 38.20 -30.52
C THR A 295 -4.33 39.35 -29.89
N PRO A 296 -4.61 39.42 -28.56
CA PRO A 296 -4.41 38.50 -27.42
C PRO A 296 -5.68 38.35 -26.53
N THR A 297 -5.66 37.51 -25.48
CA THR A 297 -6.00 37.91 -24.07
C THR A 297 -5.94 36.73 -23.10
N SER A 298 -5.52 37.08 -21.88
CA SER A 298 -5.32 36.27 -20.68
C SER A 298 -6.60 36.04 -19.88
N THR A 299 -6.75 34.87 -19.26
CA THR A 299 -7.58 34.74 -18.05
C THR A 299 -7.06 33.66 -17.11
N THR A 300 -6.87 34.09 -15.86
CA THR A 300 -6.55 33.41 -14.61
C THR A 300 -7.69 32.52 -14.11
N TRP A 301 -7.37 31.44 -13.40
CA TRP A 301 -8.31 30.67 -12.56
C TRP A 301 -7.83 30.71 -11.11
N THR A 302 -8.69 31.27 -10.25
CA THR A 302 -8.84 30.89 -8.83
C THR A 302 -9.72 29.67 -8.74
#